data_AF-A0A421CHR6-F1
#
_entry.id   AF-A0A421CHR6-F1
#
_cell.length_a   1.000
_cell.length_b   1.000
_cell.length_c   1.000
_cell.angle_alpha   90.00
_cell.angle_beta   90.00
_cell.angle_gamma   90.00
#
_symmetry.space_group_name_H-M   'P 1'
#
loop_
_entity.id
_entity.type
_entity.pdbx_description
1 polymer ?
#
loop_
_entity_poly.entity_id
_entity_poly.type
_entity_poly.pdbx_seq_one_letter_code
_entity_poly.pdbx_strand_id
1 'polypeptide(L)'
;MKSNLEDAYSVVTVRDFGKAWRRRTARIQLKKSVVSEAELQKITRKLWETSGQDVDEMITVFYLPGMDTSSVAYGFGSCMKDGIARVSYR
;
A
#
# COMPACT_ATOMS: atom_id res chain seq x y z
N MET A 1 -16.40 2.72 15.98
CA MET A 1 -16.24 1.74 14.89
C MET A 1 -14.75 1.63 14.55
N LYS A 2 -14.05 0.58 14.99
CA LYS A 2 -12.68 0.32 14.55
C LYS A 2 -12.75 -0.10 13.08
N SER A 3 -11.98 0.53 12.21
CA SER A 3 -12.10 0.32 10.76
C SER A 3 -11.78 -1.12 10.39
N ASN A 4 -12.69 -1.82 9.68
CA ASN A 4 -12.51 -3.15 9.08
C ASN A 4 -11.26 -3.30 8.18
N LEU A 5 -10.50 -2.23 7.95
CA LEU A 5 -9.28 -2.21 7.14
C LEU A 5 -8.07 -2.82 7.85
N GLU A 6 -7.95 -2.72 9.17
CA GLU A 6 -6.84 -3.36 9.93
C GLU A 6 -6.94 -4.89 9.93
N ASP A 7 -8.15 -5.41 9.71
CA ASP A 7 -8.39 -6.83 9.50
C ASP A 7 -8.17 -7.27 8.05
N ALA A 8 -8.06 -6.34 7.09
CA ALA A 8 -7.92 -6.67 5.67
C ALA A 8 -6.47 -6.94 5.24
N TYR A 9 -5.48 -6.38 5.95
CA TYR A 9 -4.06 -6.51 5.60
C TYR A 9 -3.13 -6.43 6.81
N SER A 10 -1.88 -6.80 6.59
CA SER A 10 -0.77 -6.63 7.54
C SER A 10 0.35 -5.85 6.85
N VAL A 11 0.93 -4.87 7.56
CA VAL A 11 2.11 -4.15 7.06
C VAL A 11 3.34 -5.00 7.32
N VAL A 12 4.02 -5.40 6.24
CA VAL A 12 5.24 -6.22 6.29
C VAL A 12 6.45 -5.32 6.56
N THR A 13 6.54 -4.20 5.85
CA THR A 13 7.63 -3.24 6.04
C THR A 13 7.23 -1.89 5.49
N VAL A 14 7.72 -0.81 6.10
CA VAL A 14 7.70 0.53 5.53
C VAL A 14 9.15 0.95 5.32
N ARG A 15 9.49 1.37 4.10
CA ARG A 15 10.83 1.82 3.73
C ARG A 15 10.80 3.23 3.17
N ASP A 16 11.71 4.05 3.67
CA ASP A 16 11.94 5.42 3.22
C ASP A 16 13.16 5.44 2.31
N PHE A 17 13.00 5.88 1.06
CA PHE A 17 14.11 5.89 0.10
C PHE A 17 15.03 7.12 0.20
N GLY A 18 15.17 7.67 1.41
CA GLY A 18 16.03 8.81 1.70
C GLY A 18 15.57 10.12 1.04
N LYS A 19 16.23 11.23 1.41
CA LYS A 19 15.86 12.61 1.00
C LYS A 19 15.75 12.83 -0.51
N ALA A 20 16.45 12.02 -1.31
CA ALA A 20 16.52 12.20 -2.76
C ALA A 20 15.25 11.74 -3.50
N TRP A 21 14.55 10.73 -2.99
CA TRP A 21 13.43 10.13 -3.74
C TRP A 21 12.06 10.65 -3.32
N ARG A 22 11.96 11.34 -2.17
CA ARG A 22 10.70 11.84 -1.56
C ARG A 22 9.55 10.85 -1.73
N ARG A 23 9.86 9.57 -1.54
CA ARG A 23 8.97 8.43 -1.73
C ARG A 23 9.09 7.50 -0.55
N ARG A 24 7.94 7.01 -0.10
CA ARG A 24 7.84 5.96 0.91
C ARG A 24 7.17 4.75 0.29
N THR A 25 7.63 3.56 0.65
CA THR A 25 7.05 2.31 0.17
C THR A 25 6.63 1.44 1.34
N ALA A 26 5.34 1.15 1.42
CA ALA A 26 4.80 0.12 2.29
C ALA A 26 4.66 -1.19 1.51
N ARG A 27 5.24 -2.27 2.03
CA ARG A 27 4.93 -3.64 1.62
C ARG A 27 3.84 -4.16 2.53
N ILE A 28 2.73 -4.62 1.95
CA ILE A 28 1.61 -5.14 2.72
C ILE A 28 1.16 -6.51 2.22
N GLN A 29 0.81 -7.37 3.16
CA GLN A 29 0.25 -8.68 2.88
C GLN A 29 -1.26 -8.62 3.13
N LEU A 30 -2.03 -8.95 2.10
CA LEU A 30 -3.48 -9.06 2.19
C LEU A 30 -3.86 -10.33 2.96
N LYS A 31 -4.94 -10.27 3.74
CA LYS A 31 -5.44 -11.45 4.48
C LYS A 31 -6.40 -12.32 3.66
N LYS A 32 -6.87 -11.82 2.51
CA LYS A 32 -7.76 -12.55 1.58
C LYS A 32 -7.21 -12.54 0.15
N SER A 33 -7.50 -13.60 -0.59
CA SER A 33 -7.03 -13.76 -1.98
C SER A 33 -7.88 -13.03 -3.01
N VAL A 34 -9.13 -12.72 -2.69
CA VAL A 34 -10.04 -11.98 -3.57
C VAL A 34 -10.24 -10.57 -3.00
N VAL A 35 -9.68 -9.59 -3.69
CA VAL A 35 -9.68 -8.18 -3.31
C VAL A 35 -10.06 -7.34 -4.52
N SER A 36 -10.93 -6.36 -4.32
CA SER A 36 -11.33 -5.43 -5.38
C SER A 36 -10.34 -4.28 -5.52
N GLU A 37 -10.27 -3.67 -6.71
CA GLU A 37 -9.44 -2.47 -6.92
C GLU A 37 -9.80 -1.35 -5.95
N ALA A 38 -11.08 -1.14 -5.68
CA ALA A 38 -11.56 -0.14 -4.73
C ALA A 38 -11.05 -0.38 -3.30
N GLU A 39 -10.88 -1.64 -2.88
CA GLU A 39 -10.28 -1.96 -1.59
C GLU A 39 -8.77 -1.66 -1.57
N LEU A 40 -8.05 -1.98 -2.64
CA LEU A 40 -6.63 -1.65 -2.78
C LEU A 40 -6.40 -0.13 -2.78
N GLN A 41 -7.27 0.63 -3.44
CA GLN A 41 -7.26 2.08 -3.43
C GLN A 41 -7.51 2.63 -2.01
N LYS A 42 -8.49 2.08 -1.28
CA LYS A 42 -8.75 2.48 0.12
C LYS A 42 -7.57 2.21 1.04
N ILE A 43 -6.90 1.05 0.90
CA ILE A 43 -5.69 0.73 1.68
C ILE A 43 -4.58 1.73 1.36
N THR A 44 -4.32 1.97 0.07
CA THR A 44 -3.28 2.91 -0.39
C THR A 44 -3.53 4.32 0.14
N ARG A 45 -4.78 4.80 0.06
CA ARG A 45 -5.17 6.10 0.59
C ARG A 45 -5.00 6.19 2.11
N LYS A 46 -5.42 5.17 2.86
CA LYS A 46 -5.23 5.13 4.33
C LYS A 46 -3.75 5.23 4.68
N LEU A 47 -2.88 4.49 3.99
CA LEU A 47 -1.43 4.55 4.20
C LEU A 47 -0.83 5.92 3.86
N TRP A 48 -1.32 6.59 2.82
CA TRP A 48 -0.96 7.97 2.50
C TRP A 48 -1.38 8.95 3.60
N GLU A 49 -2.62 8.85 4.08
CA GLU A 49 -3.14 9.71 5.14
C GLU A 49 -2.39 9.53 6.47
N THR A 50 -2.04 8.29 6.85
CA THR A 50 -1.37 8.02 8.13
C THR A 50 0.14 8.18 8.08
N SER A 51 0.75 7.98 6.92
CA SER A 51 2.19 7.77 6.82
C SER A 51 2.77 8.23 5.49
N GLY A 52 2.11 9.08 4.71
CA GLY A 52 2.62 9.55 3.41
C GLY A 52 2.73 11.07 3.27
N GLN A 53 2.15 11.85 4.20
CA GLN A 53 2.00 13.31 4.04
C GLN A 53 3.34 14.09 3.97
N ASP A 54 4.42 13.51 4.49
CA ASP A 54 5.78 14.09 4.50
C ASP A 54 6.61 13.75 3.25
N VAL A 55 6.08 12.92 2.34
CA VAL A 55 6.72 12.55 1.07
C VAL A 55 5.89 13.05 -0.11
N ASP A 56 6.45 13.02 -1.33
CA ASP A 56 5.72 13.40 -2.54
C ASP A 56 4.80 12.26 -3.03
N GLU A 57 5.18 11.01 -2.75
CA GLU A 57 4.44 9.83 -3.18
C GLU A 57 4.58 8.65 -2.19
N MET A 58 3.45 8.03 -1.84
CA MET A 58 3.38 6.77 -1.12
C MET A 58 3.08 5.64 -2.08
N ILE A 59 3.97 4.66 -2.14
CA ILE A 59 3.79 3.43 -2.90
C ILE A 59 3.36 2.31 -1.95
N THR A 60 2.35 1.55 -2.34
CA THR A 60 1.91 0.35 -1.62
C THR A 60 2.15 -0.86 -2.51
N VAL A 61 2.92 -1.83 -2.02
CA VAL A 61 3.18 -3.09 -2.72
C VAL A 61 2.31 -4.17 -2.09
N PHE A 62 1.44 -4.79 -2.88
CA PHE A 62 0.47 -5.78 -2.43
C PHE A 62 0.96 -7.20 -2.69
N TYR A 63 0.85 -8.04 -1.66
CA TYR A 63 1.07 -9.49 -1.74
C TYR A 63 -0.21 -10.21 -1.29
N LEU A 64 -0.62 -11.25 -2.01
CA LEU A 64 -1.73 -12.12 -1.59
C LEU A 64 -1.33 -13.02 -0.41
N PRO A 65 -2.30 -13.63 0.29
CA PRO A 65 -2.01 -14.63 1.31
C PRO A 65 -1.09 -15.73 0.77
N GLY A 66 -0.06 -16.09 1.55
CA GLY A 66 0.88 -17.16 1.19
C GLY A 66 1.96 -16.78 0.16
N MET A 67 1.93 -15.58 -0.44
CA MET A 67 3.01 -15.12 -1.31
C MET A 67 4.27 -14.79 -0.51
N ASP A 68 5.43 -15.15 -1.06
CA ASP A 68 6.72 -14.66 -0.58
C ASP A 68 6.84 -13.16 -0.85
N THR A 69 6.97 -12.37 0.21
CA THR A 69 7.05 -10.90 0.16
C THR A 69 8.41 -10.37 -0.31
N SER A 70 9.33 -11.27 -0.64
CA SER A 70 10.57 -11.00 -1.37
C SER A 70 10.46 -11.27 -2.89
N SER A 71 9.33 -11.83 -3.34
CA SER A 71 9.06 -12.22 -4.74
C SER A 71 8.24 -11.17 -5.51
N VAL A 72 7.70 -11.55 -6.67
CA VAL A 72 6.85 -10.72 -7.54
C VAL A 72 5.59 -10.30 -6.78
N ALA A 73 5.25 -9.02 -6.83
CA ALA A 73 4.06 -8.49 -6.18
C ALA A 73 2.79 -8.79 -7.00
N TYR A 74 1.66 -8.92 -6.31
CA TYR A 74 0.34 -9.04 -6.94
C TYR A 74 -0.12 -7.73 -7.60
N GLY A 75 0.20 -6.60 -6.97
CA GLY A 75 -0.17 -5.30 -7.47
C GLY A 75 0.52 -4.16 -6.74
N PHE A 76 0.32 -2.95 -7.26
CA PHE A 76 0.94 -1.72 -6.77
C PHE A 76 -0.11 -0.62 -6.65
N GLY A 77 -0.17 0.00 -5.48
CA GLY A 77 -0.89 1.24 -5.23
C GLY A 77 0.05 2.43 -5.22
N SER A 78 -0.42 3.59 -5.66
CA SER A 78 0.26 4.86 -5.44
C SER A 78 -0.72 5.94 -5.01
N CYS A 79 -0.27 6.85 -4.15
CA CYS A 79 -1.01 8.06 -3.81
C CYS A 79 -0.01 9.20 -3.65
N MET A 80 -0.30 10.31 -4.31
CA MET A 80 0.52 11.52 -4.27
C MET A 80 -0.19 12.60 -3.45
N LYS A 81 0.37 13.81 -3.45
CA LYS A 81 -0.21 15.01 -2.83
C LYS A 81 -1.60 15.41 -3.35
N ASP A 82 -2.04 14.85 -4.48
CA ASP A 82 -3.42 15.00 -4.96
C ASP A 82 -4.44 14.20 -4.13
N GLY A 83 -3.98 13.29 -3.26
CA GLY A 83 -4.83 12.44 -2.43
C GLY A 83 -5.59 11.36 -3.21
N ILE A 84 -5.28 11.17 -4.50
CA ILE A 84 -5.95 10.21 -5.36
C ILE A 84 -5.14 8.91 -5.36
N ALA A 85 -5.71 7.87 -4.75
CA ALA A 85 -5.13 6.53 -4.78
C ALA A 85 -5.39 5.85 -6.13
N ARG A 86 -4.32 5.38 -6.76
CA ARG A 86 -4.33 4.61 -8.01
C ARG A 86 -3.81 3.21 -7.76
N VAL A 87 -4.28 2.24 -8.54
CA VAL A 87 -3.85 0.85 -8.45
C VAL A 87 -3.47 0.35 -9.85
N SER A 88 -2.42 -0.47 -9.90
CA SER A 88 -1.96 -1.17 -11.10
C SER A 88 -1.60 -2.61 -10.73
N TYR A 89 -1.81 -3.53 -11.67
CA TYR A 89 -1.49 -4.94 -11.50
C TYR A 89 -0.23 -5.30 -12.29
N ARG A 90 0.48 -6.35 -11.87
CA ARG A 90 1.65 -6.90 -12.57
C ARG A 90 1.34 -8.28 -13.13
#